data_AF-A0A3C1XC17-F1
#
_entry.id   AF-A0A3C1XC17-F1
#
_cell.length_a   1.000
_cell.length_b   1.000
_cell.length_c   1.000
_cell.angle_alpha   90.00
_cell.angle_beta   90.00
_cell.angle_gamma   90.00
#
_symmetry.space_group_name_H-M   'P 1'
#
loop_
_entity.id
_entity.type
_entity.pdbx_description
1 polymer ?
#
loop_
_entity_poly.entity_id
_entity_poly.type
_entity_poly.pdbx_seq_one_letter_code
_entity_poly.pdbx_strand_id
1 'polypeptide(L)'
;MNINRQLLESASLNPTKNSRQDYIFTLCANIEKNELTLPLYQRDVSWTLHKCIELLNYQLLSKSPISAISINVINNTSKDFAVPQVSFIERKILPNIVRGQMSVVDGQQRLTTNYKAYSDHPDLKNVVLDLGKG
;
A
#
# COMPACT_ATOMS: atom_id res chain seq x y z
N MET A 1 -13.29 38.72 -16.06
CA MET A 1 -12.62 37.62 -16.79
C MET A 1 -13.49 36.38 -16.64
N ASN A 2 -14.26 36.02 -17.68
CA ASN A 2 -15.16 34.85 -17.65
C ASN A 2 -14.33 33.59 -17.95
N ILE A 3 -13.62 33.09 -16.94
CA ILE A 3 -12.93 31.82 -17.06
C ILE A 3 -13.99 30.72 -16.98
N ASN A 4 -13.97 29.80 -17.95
CA ASN A 4 -14.88 28.66 -17.98
C ASN A 4 -14.75 27.86 -16.66
N ARG A 5 -15.89 27.58 -16.01
CA ARG A 5 -15.96 26.88 -14.70
C ARG A 5 -15.29 25.51 -14.73
N GLN A 6 -15.46 24.74 -15.81
CA GLN A 6 -14.82 23.44 -15.96
C GLN A 6 -13.29 23.55 -16.08
N LEU A 7 -12.80 24.63 -16.70
CA LEU A 7 -11.36 24.92 -16.78
C LEU A 7 -10.78 25.33 -15.43
N LEU A 8 -11.53 26.07 -14.62
CA LEU A 8 -11.17 26.39 -13.23
C LEU A 8 -11.11 25.13 -12.36
N GLU A 9 -12.11 24.26 -12.47
CA GLU A 9 -12.15 22.97 -11.75
C GLU A 9 -10.98 22.08 -12.18
N SER A 10 -10.72 21.97 -13.48
CA SER A 10 -9.61 21.16 -14.01
C SER A 10 -8.24 21.73 -13.70
N ALA A 11 -8.08 23.06 -13.65
CA ALA A 11 -6.83 23.70 -13.25
C ALA A 11 -6.59 23.61 -11.73
N SER A 12 -7.65 23.51 -10.93
CA SER A 12 -7.56 23.26 -9.47
C SER A 12 -7.26 21.81 -9.11
N LEU A 13 -7.47 20.87 -10.05
CA LEU A 13 -6.93 19.51 -9.95
C LEU A 13 -5.40 19.60 -10.07
N ASN A 14 -4.75 19.67 -8.92
CA ASN A 14 -3.30 19.65 -8.82
C ASN A 14 -2.84 18.18 -8.73
N PRO A 15 -2.28 17.58 -9.81
CA PRO A 15 -1.69 16.25 -9.75
C PRO A 15 -0.31 16.32 -9.09
N THR A 16 -0.27 16.71 -7.81
CA THR A 16 0.98 16.77 -7.05
C THR A 16 1.38 15.35 -6.67
N LYS A 17 2.14 14.71 -7.55
CA LYS A 17 2.82 13.45 -7.26
C LYS A 17 4.02 13.74 -6.37
N ASN A 18 3.96 13.31 -5.12
CA ASN A 18 5.10 13.32 -4.20
C ASN A 18 5.74 11.92 -4.19
N SER A 19 7.05 11.85 -4.47
CA SER A 19 7.83 10.62 -4.39
C SER A 19 8.83 10.77 -3.24
N ARG A 20 8.77 9.87 -2.26
CA ARG A 20 9.73 9.80 -1.15
C ARG A 20 10.17 8.36 -0.92
N GLN A 21 11.37 8.19 -0.39
CA GLN A 21 11.84 6.91 0.13
C GLN A 21 11.32 6.74 1.56
N ASP A 22 10.95 5.52 1.94
CA ASP A 22 10.49 5.18 3.27
C ASP A 22 10.97 3.77 3.65
N TYR A 23 11.03 3.47 4.93
CA TYR A 23 11.45 2.16 5.43
C TYR A 23 10.28 1.19 5.41
N ILE A 24 10.55 -0.06 5.02
CA ILE A 24 9.52 -1.10 4.98
C ILE A 24 8.91 -1.35 6.37
N PHE A 25 9.70 -1.26 7.44
CA PHE A 25 9.22 -1.36 8.82
C PHE A 25 8.21 -0.27 9.18
N THR A 26 8.45 0.97 8.74
CA THR A 26 7.49 2.07 8.93
C THR A 26 6.18 1.75 8.22
N LEU A 27 6.25 1.28 6.96
CA LEU A 27 5.07 0.91 6.20
C LEU A 27 4.30 -0.22 6.86
N CYS A 28 4.99 -1.25 7.37
CA CYS A 28 4.37 -2.35 8.11
C CYS A 28 3.72 -1.88 9.42
N ALA A 29 4.38 -1.02 10.20
CA ALA A 29 3.80 -0.44 11.41
C ALA A 29 2.55 0.40 11.11
N ASN A 30 2.54 1.12 9.99
CA ASN A 30 1.36 1.89 9.56
C ASN A 30 0.21 0.96 9.13
N ILE A 31 0.51 -0.21 8.55
CA ILE A 31 -0.50 -1.25 8.28
C ILE A 31 -1.08 -1.78 9.59
N GLU A 32 -0.24 -2.08 10.58
CA GLU A 32 -0.67 -2.58 11.89
C GLU A 32 -1.61 -1.59 12.60
N LYS A 33 -1.31 -0.29 12.50
CA LYS A 33 -2.13 0.80 13.08
C LYS A 33 -3.38 1.14 12.24
N ASN A 34 -3.60 0.49 11.09
CA ASN A 34 -4.62 0.85 10.11
C ASN A 34 -4.49 2.29 9.55
N GLU A 35 -3.29 2.87 9.59
CA GLU A 35 -2.98 4.15 8.95
C GLU A 35 -2.70 3.98 7.44
N LEU A 36 -2.18 2.81 7.06
CA LEU A 36 -2.01 2.36 5.67
C LEU A 36 -3.00 1.24 5.37
N THR A 37 -3.91 1.47 4.41
CA THR A 37 -5.05 0.59 4.14
C THR A 37 -5.26 0.32 2.65
N LEU A 38 -6.18 -0.59 2.34
CA LEU A 38 -6.57 -0.91 0.97
C LEU A 38 -7.97 -0.35 0.68
N PRO A 39 -8.21 0.23 -0.51
CA PRO A 39 -9.56 0.57 -0.91
C PRO A 39 -10.36 -0.71 -1.21
N LEU A 40 -11.66 -0.69 -0.94
CA LEU A 40 -12.55 -1.86 -1.04
C LEU A 40 -12.51 -2.55 -2.41
N TYR A 41 -12.36 -1.78 -3.49
CA TYR A 41 -12.33 -2.31 -4.86
C TYR A 41 -11.03 -3.04 -5.23
N GLN A 42 -9.96 -2.95 -4.42
CA GLN A 42 -8.75 -3.72 -4.69
C GLN A 42 -9.08 -5.21 -4.63
N ARG A 43 -8.47 -5.99 -5.52
CA ARG A 43 -8.69 -7.45 -5.55
C ARG A 43 -7.96 -8.13 -4.40
N ASP A 44 -8.24 -9.40 -4.15
CA ASP A 44 -7.49 -10.16 -3.16
C ASP A 44 -6.05 -10.45 -3.63
N VAL A 45 -5.19 -10.75 -2.66
CA VAL A 45 -3.78 -11.06 -2.89
C VAL A 45 -3.67 -12.37 -3.68
N SER A 46 -3.05 -12.29 -4.85
CA SER A 46 -2.91 -13.41 -5.79
C SER A 46 -1.45 -13.84 -6.01
N TRP A 47 -0.53 -13.37 -5.18
CA TRP A 47 0.87 -13.80 -5.27
C TRP A 47 1.04 -15.21 -4.72
N THR A 48 1.76 -16.02 -5.48
CA THR A 48 2.15 -17.36 -5.05
C THR A 48 3.27 -17.26 -4.02
N LEU A 49 3.44 -18.31 -3.21
CA LEU A 49 4.54 -18.42 -2.26
C LEU A 49 5.90 -18.19 -2.94
N HIS A 50 6.07 -18.70 -4.17
CA HIS A 50 7.28 -18.50 -4.96
C HIS A 50 7.60 -17.01 -5.18
N LYS A 51 6.63 -16.21 -5.62
CA LYS A 51 6.82 -14.75 -5.80
C LYS A 51 7.12 -14.04 -4.49
N CYS A 52 6.53 -14.49 -3.39
CA CYS A 52 6.85 -13.96 -2.06
C CYS A 52 8.33 -14.22 -1.71
N ILE A 53 8.82 -15.44 -1.95
CA ILE A 53 10.23 -15.82 -1.72
C ILE A 53 11.16 -15.01 -2.62
N GLU A 54 10.83 -14.83 -3.90
CA GLU A 54 11.62 -14.00 -4.82
C GLU A 54 11.75 -12.56 -4.32
N LEU A 55 10.65 -11.96 -3.84
CA LEU A 55 10.70 -10.61 -3.25
C LEU A 55 11.58 -10.56 -2.00
N LEU A 56 11.42 -11.51 -1.08
CA LEU A 56 12.17 -11.52 0.18
C LEU A 56 13.67 -11.76 -0.05
N ASN A 57 14.03 -12.67 -0.96
CA ASN A 57 15.42 -12.89 -1.37
C ASN A 57 16.01 -11.64 -2.02
N TYR A 58 15.25 -10.95 -2.88
CA TYR A 58 15.68 -9.70 -3.49
C TYR A 58 15.99 -8.62 -2.44
N GLN A 59 15.15 -8.52 -1.40
CA GLN A 59 15.32 -7.53 -0.33
C GLN A 59 16.48 -7.84 0.62
N LEU A 60 16.71 -9.11 0.95
CA LEU A 60 17.79 -9.55 1.84
C LEU A 60 19.17 -9.08 1.36
N LEU A 61 19.39 -9.08 0.05
CA LEU A 61 20.72 -8.88 -0.53
C LEU A 61 20.96 -7.42 -0.94
N SER A 62 20.09 -6.51 -0.48
CA SER A 62 20.26 -5.05 -0.56
C SER A 62 20.48 -4.51 -1.98
N LYS A 63 20.08 -5.26 -3.03
CA LYS A 63 20.44 -4.93 -4.42
C LYS A 63 19.80 -3.65 -4.95
N SER A 64 18.71 -3.18 -4.34
CA SER A 64 18.09 -1.88 -4.64
C SER A 64 16.86 -1.65 -3.75
N PRO A 65 16.38 -0.41 -3.60
CA PRO A 65 15.03 -0.13 -3.11
C PRO A 65 14.01 -1.03 -3.81
N ILE A 66 13.01 -1.49 -3.03
CA ILE A 66 11.85 -2.22 -3.59
C ILE A 66 11.19 -1.31 -4.64
N SER A 67 10.64 -1.92 -5.69
CA SER A 67 9.85 -1.18 -6.69
C SER A 67 8.81 -0.26 -6.04
N ALA A 68 8.63 0.92 -6.63
CA ALA A 68 7.78 1.97 -6.10
C ALA A 68 6.37 1.43 -5.76
N ILE A 69 5.80 1.95 -4.67
CA ILE A 69 4.41 1.77 -4.31
C ILE A 69 3.67 3.08 -4.57
N SER A 70 2.38 2.99 -4.89
CA SER A 70 1.53 4.16 -5.12
C SER A 70 0.50 4.27 -4.02
N ILE A 71 0.43 5.44 -3.38
CA ILE A 71 -0.42 5.71 -2.24
C ILE A 71 -1.17 7.02 -2.50
N ASN A 72 -2.48 7.00 -2.25
CA ASN A 72 -3.28 8.21 -2.14
C ASN A 72 -3.47 8.57 -0.68
N VAL A 73 -3.37 9.85 -0.34
CA VAL A 73 -3.70 10.34 0.99
C VAL A 73 -5.15 10.83 0.98
N ILE A 74 -5.99 10.24 1.85
CA ILE A 74 -7.39 10.60 1.95
C ILE A 74 -7.50 11.93 2.69
N ASN A 75 -7.84 13.00 1.97
CA ASN A 75 -8.01 14.33 2.54
C ASN A 75 -9.48 14.69 2.81
N ASN A 76 -10.40 14.09 2.06
CA ASN A 76 -11.85 14.27 2.23
C ASN A 76 -12.47 12.94 2.67
N THR A 77 -13.08 12.91 3.85
CA THR A 77 -13.67 11.71 4.46
C THR A 77 -15.18 11.61 4.25
N SER A 78 -15.79 12.55 3.50
CA SER A 78 -17.21 12.47 3.15
C SER A 78 -17.51 11.19 2.37
N LYS A 79 -18.66 10.57 2.67
CA LYS A 79 -19.08 9.29 2.06
C LYS A 79 -19.24 9.36 0.54
N ASP A 80 -19.50 10.55 0.00
CA ASP A 80 -19.67 10.75 -1.45
C ASP A 80 -18.34 10.72 -2.21
N PHE A 81 -17.21 10.89 -1.51
CA PHE A 81 -15.88 10.99 -2.11
C PHE A 81 -14.91 9.90 -1.62
N ALA A 82 -15.01 9.50 -0.35
CA ALA A 82 -14.12 8.53 0.25
C ALA A 82 -14.59 7.11 -0.02
N VAL A 83 -13.79 6.37 -0.79
CA VAL A 83 -14.01 4.94 -1.00
C VAL A 83 -13.80 4.20 0.33
N PRO A 84 -14.70 3.27 0.71
CA PRO A 84 -14.53 2.42 1.88
C PRO A 84 -13.15 1.74 1.91
N GLN A 85 -12.54 1.70 3.09
CA GLN A 85 -11.22 1.11 3.30
C GLN A 85 -11.34 -0.22 4.03
N VAL A 86 -10.41 -1.13 3.76
CA VAL A 86 -10.32 -2.43 4.40
C VAL A 86 -8.92 -2.71 4.95
N SER A 87 -8.83 -3.57 5.94
CA SER A 87 -7.56 -4.06 6.48
C SER A 87 -6.79 -4.91 5.46
N PHE A 88 -5.47 -4.99 5.62
CA PHE A 88 -4.58 -5.65 4.65
C PHE A 88 -4.74 -7.17 4.58
N ILE A 89 -4.86 -7.84 5.73
CA ILE A 89 -4.89 -9.31 5.81
C ILE A 89 -6.33 -9.83 5.74
N GLU A 90 -7.15 -9.45 6.71
CA GLU A 90 -8.50 -10.00 6.87
C GLU A 90 -9.54 -9.29 6.00
N ARG A 91 -9.17 -8.20 5.33
CA ARG A 91 -10.07 -7.41 4.46
C ARG A 91 -11.33 -6.92 5.21
N LYS A 92 -11.22 -6.73 6.52
CA LYS A 92 -12.30 -6.17 7.35
C LYS A 92 -12.51 -4.72 7.00
N ILE A 93 -13.76 -4.33 6.76
CA ILE A 93 -14.15 -2.93 6.51
C ILE A 93 -13.83 -2.11 7.75
N LEU A 94 -13.10 -1.02 7.56
CA LEU A 94 -12.76 -0.10 8.63
C LEU A 94 -13.92 0.88 8.84
N PRO A 95 -14.41 1.04 10.08
CA PRO A 95 -15.65 1.78 10.34
C PRO A 95 -15.52 3.29 10.11
N ASN A 96 -14.34 3.86 10.37
CA ASN A 96 -14.08 5.30 10.27
C ASN A 96 -12.81 5.56 9.46
N ILE A 97 -12.96 6.21 8.31
CA ILE A 97 -11.83 6.70 7.52
C ILE A 97 -11.40 8.04 8.11
N VAL A 98 -10.12 8.18 8.45
CA VAL A 98 -9.57 9.41 9.01
C VAL A 98 -8.86 10.23 7.95
N ARG A 99 -8.86 11.56 8.13
CA ARG A 99 -8.09 12.47 7.27
C ARG A 99 -6.60 12.18 7.44
N GLY A 100 -5.87 12.07 6.34
CA GLY A 100 -4.45 11.72 6.33
C GLY A 100 -4.19 10.22 6.20
N GLN A 101 -5.23 9.38 6.23
CA GLN A 101 -5.10 7.95 6.01
C GLN A 101 -4.55 7.66 4.61
N MET A 102 -3.63 6.70 4.54
CA MET A 102 -2.95 6.30 3.32
C MET A 102 -3.67 5.11 2.68
N SER A 103 -4.18 5.28 1.47
CA SER A 103 -4.84 4.24 0.68
C SER A 103 -3.90 3.76 -0.43
N VAL A 104 -3.53 2.49 -0.40
CA VAL A 104 -2.64 1.90 -1.42
C VAL A 104 -3.38 1.70 -2.73
N VAL A 105 -2.84 2.27 -3.80
CA VAL A 105 -3.36 2.16 -5.17
C VAL A 105 -2.61 1.08 -5.94
N ASP A 106 -1.29 1.01 -5.77
CA ASP A 106 -0.41 -0.03 -6.34
C ASP A 106 0.62 -0.50 -5.32
N GLY A 107 1.05 -1.76 -5.44
CA GLY A 107 2.03 -2.37 -4.53
C GLY A 107 1.42 -3.17 -3.39
N GLN A 108 0.11 -3.41 -3.43
CA GLN A 108 -0.62 -4.24 -2.46
C GLN A 108 0.09 -5.57 -2.18
N GLN A 109 0.51 -6.31 -3.22
CA GLN A 109 1.01 -7.67 -3.01
C GLN A 109 2.38 -7.63 -2.33
N ARG A 110 3.23 -6.67 -2.73
CA ARG A 110 4.53 -6.41 -2.11
C ARG A 110 4.38 -6.06 -0.63
N LEU A 111 3.49 -5.13 -0.31
CA LEU A 111 3.22 -4.71 1.07
C LEU A 111 2.62 -5.85 1.91
N THR A 112 1.70 -6.62 1.34
CA THR A 112 1.10 -7.76 2.05
C THR A 112 2.14 -8.84 2.36
N THR A 113 3.01 -9.18 1.40
CA THR A 113 4.10 -10.13 1.63
C THR A 113 5.03 -9.66 2.74
N ASN A 114 5.45 -8.40 2.69
CA ASN A 114 6.32 -7.82 3.73
C ASN A 114 5.62 -7.78 5.09
N TYR A 115 4.35 -7.40 5.14
CA TYR A 115 3.59 -7.36 6.39
C TYR A 115 3.39 -8.75 6.98
N LYS A 116 3.14 -9.77 6.15
CA LYS A 116 3.09 -11.17 6.59
C LYS A 116 4.42 -11.64 7.17
N ALA A 117 5.54 -11.25 6.57
CA ALA A 117 6.87 -11.56 7.12
C ALA A 117 7.13 -10.82 8.44
N TYR A 118 6.72 -9.55 8.51
CA TYR A 118 6.83 -8.70 9.71
C TYR A 118 6.03 -9.23 10.90
N SER A 119 4.84 -9.78 10.65
CA SER A 119 3.90 -10.25 11.68
C SER A 119 4.01 -11.75 11.99
N ASP A 120 5.03 -12.44 11.47
CA ASP A 120 5.22 -13.90 11.58
C ASP A 120 3.96 -14.69 11.14
N HIS A 121 3.37 -14.29 10.02
CA HIS A 121 2.12 -14.87 9.55
C HIS A 121 2.30 -16.34 9.10
N PRO A 122 1.40 -17.27 9.47
CA PRO A 122 1.55 -18.70 9.18
C PRO A 122 1.80 -19.07 7.71
N ASP A 123 1.23 -18.31 6.77
CA ASP A 123 1.45 -18.46 5.33
C ASP A 123 2.93 -18.47 4.90
N LEU A 124 3.82 -17.85 5.68
CA LEU A 124 5.26 -17.78 5.40
C LEU A 124 6.11 -18.65 6.33
N LYS A 125 5.49 -19.47 7.20
CA LYS A 125 6.18 -20.29 8.21
C LYS A 125 7.28 -21.20 7.65
N ASN A 126 7.07 -21.74 6.45
CA ASN A 126 7.99 -22.69 5.80
C ASN A 126 8.84 -22.04 4.70
N VAL A 127 8.94 -20.71 4.69
CA VAL A 127 9.79 -20.00 3.73
C VAL A 127 11.25 -20.20 4.10
N VAL A 128 12.04 -20.68 3.13
CA VAL A 128 13.49 -20.70 3.20
C VAL A 128 14.03 -19.64 2.26
N LEU A 129 14.91 -18.80 2.78
CA LEU A 129 15.55 -17.71 2.04
C LEU A 129 16.97 -18.14 1.67
N ASP A 130 17.38 -17.79 0.46
CA ASP A 130 18.64 -18.23 -0.13
C ASP A 130 19.65 -17.08 -0.11
N LEU A 131 20.61 -17.16 0.80
CA LEU A 131 21.68 -16.17 0.96
C LEU A 131 22.69 -16.17 -0.21
N GLY A 132 22.73 -17.24 -1.02
CA GLY A 132 23.65 -17.37 -2.15
C GLY A 132 23.07 -16.99 -3.51
N LYS A 133 21.74 -16.81 -3.62
CA LYS A 133 21.03 -16.49 -4.87
C LYS A 133 20.89 -15.02 -5.20
N GLY A 134 21.56 -14.13 -4.49
CA GLY A 134 21.63 -12.73 -4.90
C GLY A 134 22.89 -12.06 -4.45
#